data_AF-A0A3B8I961-F1
#
_entry.id   AF-A0A3B8I961-F1
#
_cell.length_a   1.000
_cell.length_b   1.000
_cell.length_c   1.000
_cell.angle_alpha   90.00
_cell.angle_beta   90.00
_cell.angle_gamma   90.00
#
_symmetry.space_group_name_H-M   'P 1'
#
loop_
_entity.id
_entity.type
_entity.pdbx_description
1 polymer ?
#
loop_
_entity_poly.entity_id
_entity_poly.type
_entity_poly.pdbx_seq_one_letter_code
_entity_poly.pdbx_strand_id
1 'polypeptide(L)'
;MSKSSPEEAHKAHVLRLKQALERYYALRREQPRSWDPEWTLNPTLTEPELAQFEQQHGFRLPAEYRAYLKYLSNGLDAPVGLFPLSKNYPLNRVGLSPEEKERAFAKAALPFPYREAEIEQHQTQFKQLGGWGPSAAADHSRQGALILADDGCDQLTLLEVTGDQPDRLWFDDMANAGYMYPEADSFLDWLTVRTHRALAETEFDYGLVKDDLDRVKSYLDPEHLYQGLHSAGPDGVYRTLGRLPLLTLLERKYAAGIAHFRELEKEHQKAS
;
A
#
# COMPACT_ATOMS: atom_id res chain seq x y z
N MET A 1 -28.81 16.28 -11.09
CA MET A 1 -28.65 16.11 -9.63
C MET A 1 -27.23 16.51 -9.29
N SER A 2 -26.97 17.00 -8.08
CA SER A 2 -25.64 17.51 -7.71
C SER A 2 -24.66 16.34 -7.62
N LYS A 3 -23.63 16.30 -8.48
CA LYS A 3 -22.51 15.38 -8.31
C LYS A 3 -21.94 15.60 -6.91
N SER A 4 -21.70 14.52 -6.15
CA SER A 4 -21.05 14.61 -4.84
C SER A 4 -19.70 15.28 -4.98
N SER A 5 -19.28 16.03 -3.96
CA SER A 5 -17.97 16.67 -3.97
C SER A 5 -16.85 15.61 -3.89
N PRO A 6 -15.64 15.88 -4.41
CA PRO A 6 -14.51 14.97 -4.25
C PRO A 6 -14.24 14.57 -2.79
N GLU A 7 -14.42 15.50 -1.85
CA GLU A 7 -14.26 15.21 -0.41
C GLU A 7 -15.30 14.19 0.09
N GLU A 8 -16.56 14.30 -0.35
CA GLU A 8 -17.62 13.34 -0.01
C GLU A 8 -17.32 11.95 -0.56
N ALA A 9 -16.78 11.87 -1.78
CA ALA A 9 -16.37 10.61 -2.40
C ALA A 9 -15.23 9.94 -1.62
N HIS A 10 -14.17 10.69 -1.27
CA HIS A 10 -13.06 10.17 -0.46
C HIS A 10 -13.55 9.72 0.92
N LYS A 11 -14.40 10.51 1.57
CA LYS A 11 -15.01 10.13 2.86
C LYS A 11 -15.79 8.82 2.74
N ALA A 12 -16.62 8.66 1.71
CA ALA A 12 -17.36 7.42 1.50
C ALA A 12 -16.43 6.21 1.28
N HIS A 13 -15.32 6.39 0.57
CA HIS A 13 -14.29 5.36 0.39
C HIS A 13 -13.64 4.98 1.71
N VAL A 14 -13.23 5.97 2.49
CA VAL A 14 -12.63 5.77 3.82
C VAL A 14 -13.58 5.00 4.75
N LEU A 15 -14.89 5.27 4.69
CA LEU A 15 -15.88 4.55 5.49
C LEU A 15 -16.04 3.08 5.07
N ARG A 16 -15.91 2.76 3.77
CA ARG A 16 -15.88 1.36 3.29
C ARG A 16 -14.62 0.63 3.75
N LEU A 17 -13.47 1.30 3.69
CA LEU A 17 -12.22 0.79 4.24
C LEU A 17 -12.34 0.46 5.73
N LYS A 18 -12.99 1.34 6.50
CA LYS A 18 -13.24 1.11 7.93
C LYS A 18 -14.02 -0.20 8.17
N GLN A 19 -15.06 -0.46 7.38
CA GLN A 19 -15.85 -1.70 7.49
C GLN A 19 -15.00 -2.95 7.21
N ALA A 20 -14.14 -2.91 6.19
CA ALA A 20 -13.24 -4.02 5.87
C ALA A 20 -12.22 -4.28 7.00
N LEU A 21 -11.66 -3.21 7.59
CA LEU A 21 -10.76 -3.32 8.74
C LEU A 21 -11.50 -3.89 9.97
N GLU A 22 -12.67 -3.37 10.31
CA GLU A 22 -13.50 -3.87 11.40
C GLU A 22 -13.76 -5.37 11.27
N ARG A 23 -14.03 -5.84 10.04
CA ARG A 23 -14.18 -7.27 9.74
C ARG A 23 -12.87 -8.04 9.93
N TYR A 24 -11.75 -7.55 9.40
CA TYR A 24 -10.43 -8.18 9.58
C TYR A 24 -10.11 -8.36 11.08
N TYR A 25 -10.27 -7.31 11.87
CA TYR A 25 -9.97 -7.37 13.30
C TYR A 25 -10.97 -8.20 14.11
N ALA A 26 -12.25 -8.25 13.70
CA ALA A 26 -13.21 -9.16 14.32
C ALA A 26 -12.77 -10.62 14.17
N LEU A 27 -12.33 -11.02 12.97
CA LEU A 27 -11.80 -12.36 12.73
C LEU A 27 -10.53 -12.62 13.55
N ARG A 28 -9.60 -11.66 13.60
CA ARG A 28 -8.35 -11.78 14.38
C ARG A 28 -8.60 -11.91 15.88
N ARG A 29 -9.64 -11.28 16.43
CA ARG A 29 -10.02 -11.44 17.83
C ARG A 29 -10.55 -12.82 18.16
N GLU A 30 -11.19 -13.50 17.21
CA GLU A 30 -11.68 -14.87 17.42
C GLU A 30 -10.52 -15.88 17.48
N GLN A 31 -9.43 -15.62 16.75
CA GLN A 31 -8.25 -16.49 16.69
C GLN A 31 -6.94 -15.68 16.69
N PRO A 32 -6.59 -15.06 17.83
CA PRO A 32 -5.44 -14.17 17.92
C PRO A 32 -4.14 -14.95 17.73
N ARG A 33 -3.22 -14.40 16.93
CA ARG A 33 -1.82 -14.83 16.95
C ARG A 33 -1.13 -14.19 18.15
N SER A 34 -0.06 -14.82 18.65
CA SER A 34 0.68 -14.34 19.82
C SER A 34 1.34 -12.96 19.63
N TRP A 35 1.40 -12.46 18.41
CA TRP A 35 1.95 -11.15 18.03
C TRP A 35 0.90 -10.24 17.37
N ASP A 36 -0.39 -10.61 17.38
CA ASP A 36 -1.42 -9.71 16.87
C ASP A 36 -1.57 -8.53 17.84
N PRO A 37 -1.39 -7.27 17.38
CA PRO A 37 -1.62 -6.11 18.23
C PRO A 37 -3.11 -6.02 18.59
N GLU A 38 -3.42 -5.42 19.73
CA GLU A 38 -4.81 -5.05 20.03
C GLU A 38 -5.32 -4.10 18.95
N TRP A 39 -6.52 -4.36 18.44
CA TRP A 39 -7.14 -3.48 17.46
C TRP A 39 -7.40 -2.10 18.07
N THR A 40 -6.56 -1.14 17.71
CA THR A 40 -6.74 0.25 18.07
C THR A 40 -6.43 1.09 16.83
N LEU A 41 -7.44 1.83 16.36
CA LEU A 41 -7.18 2.90 15.39
C LEU A 41 -6.58 4.07 16.16
N ASN A 42 -5.49 4.62 15.63
CA ASN A 42 -4.94 5.85 16.17
C ASN A 42 -5.98 6.98 16.01
N PRO A 43 -6.04 7.94 16.94
CA PRO A 43 -6.97 9.05 16.84
C PRO A 43 -6.84 9.77 15.50
N THR A 44 -7.98 10.10 14.89
CA THR A 44 -8.05 10.91 13.67
C THR A 44 -7.55 12.33 13.95
N LEU A 45 -7.06 13.00 12.91
CA LEU A 45 -6.62 14.39 12.98
C LEU A 45 -7.73 15.34 12.52
N THR A 46 -7.81 16.49 13.18
CA THR A 46 -8.73 17.57 12.86
C THR A 46 -8.19 18.45 11.72
N GLU A 47 -9.08 19.22 11.08
CA GLU A 47 -8.70 20.16 10.02
C GLU A 47 -7.61 21.16 10.47
N PRO A 48 -7.69 21.76 11.68
CA PRO A 48 -6.63 22.65 12.16
C PRO A 48 -5.29 21.94 12.38
N GLU A 49 -5.28 20.71 12.89
CA GLU A 49 -4.05 19.93 13.09
C GLU A 49 -3.37 19.61 11.76
N LEU A 50 -4.15 19.21 10.74
CA LEU A 50 -3.64 18.93 9.41
C LEU A 50 -3.11 20.20 8.73
N ALA A 51 -3.85 21.32 8.83
CA ALA A 51 -3.41 22.60 8.28
C ALA A 51 -2.14 23.13 8.97
N GLN A 52 -2.03 22.96 10.29
CA GLN A 52 -0.82 23.31 11.04
C GLN A 52 0.38 22.47 10.60
N PHE A 53 0.19 21.16 10.43
CA PHE A 53 1.24 20.27 9.94
C PHE A 53 1.76 20.69 8.56
N GLU A 54 0.86 20.93 7.60
CA GLU A 54 1.20 21.39 6.26
C GLU A 54 1.93 22.75 6.27
N GLN A 55 1.46 23.69 7.10
CA GLN A 55 2.10 24.99 7.25
C GLN A 55 3.51 24.87 7.84
N GLN A 56 3.68 24.03 8.87
CA GLN A 56 4.96 23.81 9.53
C GLN A 56 6.00 23.23 8.56
N HIS A 57 5.60 22.28 7.71
CA HIS A 57 6.54 21.54 6.86
C HIS A 57 6.60 22.03 5.41
N GLY A 58 5.74 22.97 5.00
CA GLY A 58 5.88 23.67 3.72
C GLY A 58 5.40 22.90 2.49
N PHE A 59 4.55 21.90 2.67
CA PHE A 59 3.88 21.16 1.58
C PHE A 59 2.41 20.90 1.93
N ARG A 60 1.59 20.53 0.94
CA ARG A 60 0.21 20.10 1.15
C ARG A 60 0.11 18.59 1.15
N LEU A 61 -0.70 18.05 2.03
CA LEU A 61 -1.02 16.63 2.03
C LEU A 61 -1.94 16.32 0.83
N PRO A 62 -1.70 15.20 0.14
CA PRO A 62 -2.58 14.71 -0.89
C PRO A 62 -4.02 14.50 -0.38
N ALA A 63 -5.02 14.71 -1.24
CA ALA A 63 -6.40 14.90 -0.82
C ALA A 63 -7.01 13.61 -0.26
N GLU A 64 -6.62 12.46 -0.80
CA GLU A 64 -7.08 11.16 -0.31
C GLU A 64 -6.43 10.81 1.03
N TYR A 65 -5.13 11.07 1.16
CA TYR A 65 -4.42 10.85 2.42
C TYR A 65 -4.94 11.77 3.54
N ARG A 66 -5.26 13.03 3.24
CA ARG A 66 -5.93 13.95 4.18
C ARG A 66 -7.28 13.38 4.65
N ALA A 67 -8.08 12.83 3.74
CA ALA A 67 -9.36 12.21 4.08
C ALA A 67 -9.18 10.99 5.00
N TYR A 68 -8.18 10.16 4.75
CA TYR A 68 -7.83 9.03 5.62
C TYR A 68 -7.49 9.47 7.05
N LEU A 69 -6.61 10.47 7.20
CA LEU A 69 -6.20 10.98 8.51
C LEU A 69 -7.38 11.58 9.29
N LYS A 70 -8.32 12.22 8.58
CA LYS A 70 -9.49 12.87 9.17
C LYS A 70 -10.62 11.92 9.54
N TYR A 71 -10.81 10.85 8.77
CA TYR A 71 -12.01 10.01 8.87
C TYR A 71 -11.74 8.56 9.30
N LEU A 72 -10.49 8.09 9.31
CA LEU A 72 -10.15 6.72 9.71
C LEU A 72 -9.11 6.64 10.82
N SER A 73 -7.87 7.07 10.59
CA SER A 73 -6.78 6.84 11.56
C SER A 73 -5.52 7.65 11.25
N ASN A 74 -4.72 7.94 12.28
CA ASN A 74 -3.35 8.47 12.15
C ASN A 74 -2.32 7.34 12.24
N GLY A 75 -2.23 6.51 11.20
CA GLY A 75 -1.43 5.28 11.20
C GLY A 75 -2.26 4.01 11.44
N LEU A 76 -1.73 2.86 11.05
CA LEU A 76 -2.41 1.57 11.12
C LEU A 76 -1.39 0.43 11.21
N ASP A 77 -1.20 -0.15 12.39
CA ASP A 77 -0.17 -1.17 12.63
C ASP A 77 -0.35 -2.43 11.77
N ALA A 78 -1.33 -3.28 12.08
CA ALA A 78 -1.73 -4.40 11.22
C ALA A 78 -3.08 -4.06 10.56
N PRO A 79 -3.42 -4.59 9.38
CA PRO A 79 -2.62 -5.46 8.53
C PRO A 79 -1.66 -4.72 7.58
N VAL A 80 -1.68 -3.38 7.57
CA VAL A 80 -1.06 -2.60 6.48
C VAL A 80 0.32 -2.04 6.84
N GLY A 81 0.64 -1.81 8.12
CA GLY A 81 1.94 -1.29 8.53
C GLY A 81 2.11 0.22 8.31
N LEU A 82 1.03 0.99 8.33
CA LEU A 82 1.05 2.42 8.02
C LEU A 82 1.52 3.26 9.22
N PHE A 83 2.52 4.10 9.02
CA PHE A 83 3.06 4.96 10.06
C PHE A 83 2.13 6.14 10.40
N PRO A 84 2.16 6.63 11.65
CA PRO A 84 1.54 7.89 11.98
C PRO A 84 2.20 9.04 11.20
N LEU A 85 1.44 10.11 10.93
CA LEU A 85 1.88 11.29 10.18
C LEU A 85 3.14 11.94 10.76
N SER A 86 3.36 11.81 12.08
CA SER A 86 4.54 12.33 12.78
C SER A 86 5.83 11.56 12.51
N LYS A 87 5.78 10.46 11.74
CA LYS A 87 6.92 9.61 11.41
C LYS A 87 7.15 9.57 9.91
N ASN A 88 8.29 10.12 9.48
CA ASN A 88 8.74 10.11 8.09
C ASN A 88 10.16 9.52 7.97
N TYR A 89 10.38 8.34 8.55
CA TYR A 89 11.68 7.66 8.54
C TYR A 89 11.51 6.14 8.67
N PRO A 90 12.44 5.34 8.11
CA PRO A 90 12.37 3.87 8.14
C PRO A 90 12.58 3.30 9.55
N LEU A 91 12.14 2.06 9.79
CA LEU A 91 12.19 1.40 11.10
C LEU A 91 13.61 1.15 11.60
N ASN A 92 14.56 0.92 10.69
CA ASN A 92 15.97 0.72 11.05
C ASN A 92 16.66 1.99 11.58
N ARG A 93 15.98 3.15 11.58
CA ARG A 93 16.45 4.41 12.17
C ARG A 93 15.79 4.71 13.53
N VAL A 94 15.68 3.70 14.39
CA VAL A 94 15.31 3.86 15.80
C VAL A 94 16.46 4.53 16.57
N GLY A 95 16.35 5.84 16.81
CA GLY A 95 17.36 6.61 17.55
C GLY A 95 17.64 8.01 17.03
N LEU A 96 16.95 8.45 15.96
CA LEU A 96 17.12 9.79 15.42
C LEU A 96 16.84 10.87 16.48
N SER A 97 17.71 11.87 16.53
CA SER A 97 17.50 13.08 17.31
C SER A 97 16.26 13.85 16.80
N PRO A 98 15.66 14.74 17.61
CA PRO A 98 14.56 15.59 17.15
C PRO A 98 14.90 16.36 15.86
N GLU A 99 16.13 16.85 15.74
CA GLU A 99 16.60 17.58 14.57
C GLU A 99 16.70 16.68 13.32
N GLU A 100 17.10 15.42 13.50
CA GLU A 100 17.14 14.45 12.41
C GLU A 100 15.75 14.08 11.89
N LYS A 101 14.77 13.97 12.80
CA LYS A 101 13.37 13.75 12.44
C LYS A 101 12.81 14.95 11.66
N GLU A 102 13.11 16.16 12.11
CA GLU A 102 12.67 17.38 11.41
C GLU A 102 13.32 17.50 10.02
N ARG A 103 14.61 17.16 9.90
CA ARG A 103 15.29 17.10 8.60
C ARG A 103 14.64 16.12 7.63
N ALA A 104 14.05 15.03 8.12
CA ALA A 104 13.34 14.08 7.27
C ALA A 104 12.08 14.72 6.64
N PHE A 105 11.33 15.53 7.41
CA PHE A 105 10.19 16.30 6.87
C PHE A 105 10.63 17.43 5.93
N ALA A 106 11.74 18.10 6.22
CA ALA A 106 12.28 19.12 5.32
C ALA A 106 12.57 18.58 3.90
N LYS A 107 12.96 17.30 3.77
CA LYS A 107 13.15 16.64 2.48
C LYS A 107 11.84 16.37 1.73
N ALA A 108 10.73 16.15 2.44
CA ALA A 108 9.42 15.96 1.81
C ALA A 108 8.89 17.24 1.15
N ALA A 109 9.39 18.42 1.54
CA ALA A 109 9.04 19.70 0.93
C ALA A 109 9.82 20.00 -0.38
N LEU A 110 10.87 19.22 -0.67
CA LEU A 110 11.64 19.38 -1.91
C LEU A 110 10.87 18.79 -3.10
N PRO A 111 11.19 19.18 -4.35
CA PRO A 111 10.55 18.58 -5.53
C PRO A 111 10.79 17.06 -5.59
N PHE A 112 9.75 16.31 -5.93
CA PHE A 112 9.88 14.87 -6.19
C PHE A 112 10.74 14.65 -7.44
N PRO A 113 11.82 13.85 -7.39
CA PRO A 113 12.83 13.84 -8.43
C PRO A 113 12.50 12.93 -9.62
N TYR A 114 11.46 12.11 -9.53
CA TYR A 114 11.13 11.12 -10.57
C TYR A 114 9.89 11.49 -11.36
N ARG A 115 9.98 11.25 -12.66
CA ARG A 115 8.83 11.05 -13.54
C ARG A 115 8.82 9.61 -14.02
N GLU A 116 7.63 9.06 -14.21
CA GLU A 116 7.46 7.67 -14.61
C GLU A 116 8.23 7.31 -15.89
N ALA A 117 8.21 8.20 -16.88
CA ALA A 117 8.92 8.03 -18.14
C ALA A 117 10.46 8.02 -18.00
N GLU A 118 11.01 8.48 -16.87
CA GLU A 118 12.44 8.69 -16.66
C GLU A 118 13.04 7.68 -15.65
N ILE A 119 12.21 6.82 -15.05
CA ILE A 119 12.60 5.90 -13.97
C ILE A 119 13.80 5.04 -14.36
N GLU A 120 13.78 4.38 -15.52
CA GLU A 120 14.87 3.48 -15.95
C GLU A 120 16.21 4.21 -16.06
N GLN A 121 16.19 5.45 -16.54
CA GLN A 121 17.39 6.29 -16.65
C GLN A 121 17.93 6.64 -15.26
N HIS A 122 17.07 7.06 -14.34
CA HIS A 122 17.49 7.40 -12.99
C HIS A 122 18.03 6.19 -12.22
N GLN A 123 17.40 5.03 -12.36
CA GLN A 123 17.88 3.78 -11.75
C GLN A 123 19.23 3.36 -12.32
N THR A 124 19.41 3.50 -13.63
CA THR A 124 20.69 3.22 -14.30
C THR A 124 21.79 4.14 -13.77
N GLN A 125 21.52 5.44 -13.67
CA GLN A 125 22.45 6.41 -13.11
C GLN A 125 22.81 6.09 -11.65
N PHE A 126 21.82 5.74 -10.83
CA PHE A 126 22.02 5.35 -9.44
C PHE A 126 22.95 4.14 -9.29
N LYS A 127 22.74 3.10 -10.11
CA LYS A 127 23.59 1.90 -10.14
C LYS A 127 25.01 2.23 -10.59
N GLN A 128 25.18 3.10 -11.58
CA GLN A 128 26.48 3.54 -12.07
C GLN A 128 27.30 4.32 -11.02
N LEU A 129 26.62 5.03 -10.12
CA LEU A 129 27.25 5.73 -9.00
C LEU A 129 27.61 4.80 -7.82
N GLY A 130 27.43 3.48 -7.97
CA GLY A 130 27.73 2.50 -6.94
C GLY A 130 26.77 2.53 -5.75
N GLY A 131 25.54 3.03 -5.96
CA GLY A 131 24.56 3.40 -4.94
C GLY A 131 23.94 2.27 -4.10
N TRP A 132 24.66 1.20 -3.78
CA TRP A 132 24.13 0.18 -2.86
C TRP A 132 24.19 0.67 -1.41
N GLY A 133 23.12 0.46 -0.64
CA GLY A 133 23.02 0.82 0.78
C GLY A 133 22.54 2.25 1.07
N PRO A 134 22.48 2.66 2.35
CA PRO A 134 22.02 3.98 2.78
C PRO A 134 23.02 5.06 2.31
N SER A 135 22.77 5.60 1.12
CA SER A 135 23.61 6.59 0.45
C SER A 135 22.89 7.93 0.34
N ALA A 136 23.66 9.01 0.10
CA ALA A 136 23.09 10.32 -0.22
C ALA A 136 22.16 10.27 -1.46
N ALA A 137 22.40 9.32 -2.37
CA ALA A 137 21.55 9.11 -3.53
C ALA A 137 20.20 8.46 -3.16
N ALA A 138 20.18 7.51 -2.21
CA ALA A 138 18.94 6.92 -1.68
C ALA A 138 18.15 7.92 -0.82
N ASP A 139 18.85 8.85 -0.17
CA ASP A 139 18.20 9.95 0.54
C ASP A 139 17.63 11.00 -0.44
N HIS A 140 18.26 11.21 -1.60
CA HIS A 140 17.76 12.09 -2.65
C HIS A 140 16.53 11.50 -3.35
N SER A 141 16.50 10.18 -3.59
CA SER A 141 15.37 9.49 -4.22
C SER A 141 14.05 9.59 -3.43
N ARG A 142 14.12 9.96 -2.15
CA ARG A 142 12.94 10.06 -1.27
C ARG A 142 12.43 11.50 -1.09
N GLN A 143 13.10 12.48 -1.70
CA GLN A 143 12.67 13.87 -1.63
C GLN A 143 11.30 14.05 -2.26
N GLY A 144 10.49 14.95 -1.72
CA GLY A 144 9.13 15.19 -2.22
C GLY A 144 8.12 14.10 -1.91
N ALA A 145 8.45 13.17 -1.01
CA ALA A 145 7.57 12.09 -0.59
C ALA A 145 7.57 11.86 0.93
N LEU A 146 6.49 11.27 1.43
CA LEU A 146 6.36 10.75 2.80
C LEU A 146 6.54 9.23 2.81
N ILE A 147 7.29 8.70 3.78
CA ILE A 147 7.41 7.27 4.04
C ILE A 147 6.16 6.82 4.81
N LEU A 148 5.29 6.06 4.16
CA LEU A 148 4.05 5.56 4.75
C LEU A 148 4.21 4.22 5.44
N ALA A 149 5.03 3.33 4.90
CA ALA A 149 5.22 1.98 5.43
C ALA A 149 6.65 1.50 5.20
N ASP A 150 7.06 0.55 6.03
CA ASP A 150 8.32 -0.20 5.92
C ASP A 150 7.94 -1.68 5.90
N ASP A 151 8.05 -2.29 4.72
CA ASP A 151 7.71 -3.69 4.48
C ASP A 151 8.87 -4.62 4.91
N GLY A 152 9.88 -4.09 5.60
CA GLY A 152 11.09 -4.79 6.01
C GLY A 152 12.20 -4.69 4.97
N CYS A 153 13.41 -5.12 5.35
CA CYS A 153 14.59 -5.10 4.47
C CYS A 153 14.80 -3.75 3.76
N ASP A 154 14.55 -2.60 4.40
CA ASP A 154 14.67 -1.26 3.76
C ASP A 154 13.76 -1.02 2.54
N GLN A 155 12.72 -1.84 2.35
CA GLN A 155 11.69 -1.64 1.34
C GLN A 155 10.60 -0.72 1.89
N LEU A 156 10.40 0.41 1.24
CA LEU A 156 9.49 1.45 1.72
C LEU A 156 8.36 1.69 0.74
N THR A 157 7.19 1.99 1.28
CA THR A 157 6.13 2.64 0.52
C THR A 157 6.25 4.15 0.70
N LEU A 158 6.43 4.88 -0.39
CA LEU A 158 6.48 6.35 -0.41
C LEU A 158 5.20 6.93 -1.00
N LEU A 159 4.68 8.00 -0.41
CA LEU A 159 3.58 8.81 -0.94
C LEU A 159 4.14 10.11 -1.50
N GLU A 160 3.91 10.37 -2.78
CA GLU A 160 4.30 11.61 -3.45
C GLU A 160 3.47 12.80 -2.90
N VAL A 161 4.14 13.87 -2.49
CA VAL A 161 3.49 15.07 -1.91
C VAL A 161 3.77 16.37 -2.65
N THR A 162 4.88 16.48 -3.39
CA THR A 162 5.26 17.68 -4.15
C THR A 162 5.49 17.44 -5.64
N GLY A 163 5.25 16.23 -6.14
CA GLY A 163 5.43 15.90 -7.55
C GLY A 163 4.22 16.16 -8.44
N ASP A 164 4.28 15.63 -9.66
CA ASP A 164 3.28 15.85 -10.72
C ASP A 164 1.96 15.08 -10.46
N GLN A 165 1.98 14.06 -9.60
CA GLN A 165 0.82 13.24 -9.25
C GLN A 165 0.69 13.07 -7.72
N PRO A 166 0.21 14.10 -7.00
CA PRO A 166 -0.10 13.96 -5.58
C PRO A 166 -1.14 12.84 -5.40
N ASP A 167 -0.96 11.98 -4.39
CA ASP A 167 -1.66 10.70 -4.12
C ASP A 167 -1.04 9.45 -4.77
N ARG A 168 -0.06 9.59 -5.67
CA ARG A 168 0.71 8.45 -6.20
C ARG A 168 1.63 7.84 -5.13
N LEU A 169 1.68 6.50 -5.13
CA LEU A 169 2.56 5.71 -4.27
C LEU A 169 3.68 5.07 -5.08
N TRP A 170 4.82 4.97 -4.44
CA TRP A 170 6.04 4.42 -4.99
C TRP A 170 6.57 3.32 -4.07
N PHE A 171 6.91 2.19 -4.67
CA PHE A 171 7.71 1.17 -4.01
C PHE A 171 9.19 1.57 -4.13
N ASP A 172 9.86 1.76 -3.00
CA ASP A 172 11.27 2.07 -2.89
C ASP A 172 12.07 0.85 -2.43
N ASP A 173 12.97 0.37 -3.28
CA ASP A 173 13.97 -0.65 -2.95
C ASP A 173 15.36 -0.20 -3.41
N MET A 174 15.60 1.12 -3.37
CA MET A 174 16.85 1.71 -3.84
C MET A 174 18.04 1.25 -2.98
N ALA A 175 17.81 1.02 -1.69
CA ALA A 175 18.87 0.61 -0.75
C ALA A 175 19.39 -0.82 -1.03
N ASN A 176 18.53 -1.77 -1.44
CA ASN A 176 18.92 -3.17 -1.63
C ASN A 176 19.11 -3.54 -3.09
N ALA A 177 18.26 -3.04 -3.97
CA ALA A 177 18.17 -3.48 -5.36
C ALA A 177 18.35 -2.35 -6.38
N GLY A 178 18.40 -1.09 -5.91
CA GLY A 178 18.64 0.08 -6.74
C GLY A 178 17.51 0.35 -7.73
N TYR A 179 16.27 0.02 -7.36
CA TYR A 179 15.09 0.33 -8.15
C TYR A 179 13.95 0.92 -7.31
N MET A 180 13.10 1.66 -7.99
CA MET A 180 11.88 2.27 -7.46
C MET A 180 10.85 2.35 -8.59
N TYR A 181 9.59 2.06 -8.33
CA TYR A 181 8.53 2.07 -9.35
C TYR A 181 7.19 2.51 -8.76
N PRO A 182 6.28 3.07 -9.58
CA PRO A 182 4.94 3.43 -9.12
C PRO A 182 4.18 2.16 -8.72
N GLU A 183 3.66 2.13 -7.50
CA GLU A 183 2.87 1.01 -6.97
C GLU A 183 1.37 1.23 -7.18
N ALA A 184 0.91 2.48 -7.08
CA ALA A 184 -0.48 2.88 -7.29
C ALA A 184 -0.60 4.39 -7.58
N ASP A 185 -1.61 4.79 -8.34
CA ASP A 185 -1.90 6.21 -8.61
C ASP A 185 -2.84 6.86 -7.57
N SER A 186 -3.43 6.04 -6.67
CA SER A 186 -4.36 6.48 -5.62
C SER A 186 -4.00 5.81 -4.30
N PHE A 187 -3.92 6.63 -3.26
CA PHE A 187 -3.67 6.20 -1.88
C PHE A 187 -4.82 5.34 -1.34
N LEU A 188 -6.07 5.74 -1.56
CA LEU A 188 -7.21 4.98 -1.06
C LEU A 188 -7.38 3.65 -1.80
N ASP A 189 -7.09 3.59 -3.10
CA ASP A 189 -7.09 2.33 -3.84
C ASP A 189 -5.99 1.39 -3.34
N TRP A 190 -4.77 1.89 -3.15
CA TRP A 190 -3.66 1.12 -2.58
C TRP A 190 -4.01 0.55 -1.20
N LEU A 191 -4.56 1.39 -0.31
CA LEU A 191 -4.95 0.97 1.04
C LEU A 191 -6.09 -0.05 0.99
N THR A 192 -7.00 0.07 0.02
CA THR A 192 -8.10 -0.87 -0.21
C THR A 192 -7.57 -2.22 -0.61
N VAL A 193 -6.67 -2.28 -1.60
CA VAL A 193 -6.07 -3.54 -2.05
C VAL A 193 -5.34 -4.25 -0.91
N ARG A 194 -4.47 -3.53 -0.17
CA ARG A 194 -3.72 -4.12 0.95
C ARG A 194 -4.65 -4.63 2.06
N THR A 195 -5.67 -3.85 2.42
CA THR A 195 -6.67 -4.24 3.44
C THR A 195 -7.45 -5.49 3.03
N HIS A 196 -7.98 -5.51 1.81
CA HIS A 196 -8.78 -6.63 1.32
C HIS A 196 -7.97 -7.91 1.09
N ARG A 197 -6.70 -7.77 0.67
CA ARG A 197 -5.77 -8.90 0.61
C ARG A 197 -5.60 -9.55 1.98
N ALA A 198 -5.27 -8.76 3.00
CA ALA A 198 -5.07 -9.28 4.35
C ALA A 198 -6.35 -9.86 4.98
N LEU A 199 -7.51 -9.25 4.69
CA LEU A 199 -8.81 -9.80 5.07
C LEU A 199 -9.04 -11.17 4.43
N ALA A 200 -8.84 -11.30 3.12
CA ALA A 200 -9.06 -12.58 2.45
C ALA A 200 -8.07 -13.67 2.88
N GLU A 201 -6.80 -13.32 3.09
CA GLU A 201 -5.81 -14.26 3.65
C GLU A 201 -6.27 -14.76 5.03
N THR A 202 -6.79 -13.87 5.87
CA THR A 202 -7.31 -14.23 7.20
C THR A 202 -8.58 -15.09 7.10
N GLU A 203 -9.51 -14.77 6.19
CA GLU A 203 -10.71 -15.58 5.95
C GLU A 203 -10.37 -16.97 5.40
N PHE A 204 -9.35 -17.06 4.54
CA PHE A 204 -8.82 -18.31 4.03
C PHE A 204 -8.18 -19.15 5.13
N ASP A 205 -7.28 -18.56 5.92
CA ASP A 205 -6.60 -19.22 7.05
C ASP A 205 -7.61 -19.80 8.06
N TYR A 206 -8.75 -19.14 8.25
CA TYR A 206 -9.80 -19.59 9.17
C TYR A 206 -10.82 -20.54 8.55
N GLY A 207 -10.60 -21.00 7.32
CA GLY A 207 -11.48 -21.98 6.67
C GLY A 207 -12.91 -21.47 6.46
N LEU A 208 -13.12 -20.15 6.52
CA LEU A 208 -14.39 -19.51 6.16
C LEU A 208 -14.64 -19.58 4.65
N VAL A 209 -13.61 -19.96 3.90
CA VAL A 209 -13.65 -20.35 2.48
C VAL A 209 -13.41 -21.86 2.35
N LYS A 210 -14.19 -22.67 3.06
CA LYS A 210 -13.98 -24.13 3.12
C LYS A 210 -14.14 -24.84 1.77
N ASP A 211 -15.07 -24.39 0.94
CA ASP A 211 -15.41 -25.04 -0.33
C ASP A 211 -14.32 -24.87 -1.43
N ASP A 212 -13.49 -23.83 -1.34
CA ASP A 212 -12.39 -23.63 -2.30
C ASP A 212 -11.16 -24.47 -1.96
N LEU A 213 -10.99 -24.91 -0.70
CA LEU A 213 -9.81 -25.64 -0.25
C LEU A 213 -9.78 -27.07 -0.82
N ASP A 214 -10.92 -27.75 -0.84
CA ASP A 214 -11.06 -29.06 -1.50
C ASP A 214 -10.89 -28.96 -3.02
N ARG A 215 -11.28 -27.80 -3.58
CA ARG A 215 -11.14 -27.49 -5.01
C ARG A 215 -9.69 -27.17 -5.39
N VAL A 216 -8.95 -26.39 -4.59
CA VAL A 216 -7.53 -26.09 -4.78
C VAL A 216 -6.66 -27.33 -4.52
N LYS A 217 -6.99 -28.14 -3.50
CA LYS A 217 -6.33 -29.44 -3.28
C LYS A 217 -6.47 -30.38 -4.47
N SER A 218 -7.60 -30.36 -5.18
CA SER A 218 -7.79 -31.14 -6.41
C SER A 218 -6.90 -30.67 -7.59
N TYR A 219 -6.44 -29.42 -7.58
CA TYR A 219 -5.50 -28.88 -8.58
C TYR A 219 -4.03 -29.08 -8.20
N LEU A 220 -3.74 -29.41 -6.93
CA LEU A 220 -2.40 -29.63 -6.40
C LEU A 220 -2.04 -31.12 -6.27
N ASP A 221 -2.82 -32.01 -6.89
CA ASP A 221 -2.51 -33.44 -6.98
C ASP A 221 -1.11 -33.64 -7.62
N PRO A 222 -0.17 -34.30 -6.91
CA PRO A 222 1.20 -34.51 -7.40
C PRO A 222 1.28 -35.18 -8.77
N GLU A 223 0.34 -36.05 -9.15
CA GLU A 223 0.33 -36.67 -10.49
C GLU A 223 0.04 -35.66 -11.60
N HIS A 224 -0.81 -34.66 -11.35
CA HIS A 224 -1.13 -33.60 -12.31
C HIS A 224 0.01 -32.57 -12.44
N LEU A 225 0.71 -32.28 -11.35
CA LEU A 225 1.91 -31.42 -11.35
C LEU A 225 3.08 -32.08 -12.09
N TYR A 226 3.25 -33.41 -11.95
CA TYR A 226 4.36 -34.14 -12.57
C TYR A 226 4.25 -34.22 -14.10
N GLN A 227 3.04 -34.36 -14.66
CA GLN A 227 2.84 -34.36 -16.12
C GLN A 227 2.99 -32.97 -16.75
N GLY A 228 2.63 -31.90 -16.04
CA GLY A 228 2.78 -30.52 -16.52
C GLY A 228 4.23 -30.03 -16.55
N LEU A 229 5.07 -30.49 -15.62
CA LEU A 229 6.48 -30.06 -15.52
C LEU A 229 7.39 -30.74 -16.55
N HIS A 230 7.08 -31.98 -16.98
CA HIS A 230 7.93 -32.71 -17.93
C HIS A 230 7.82 -32.22 -19.38
N SER A 231 6.74 -31.51 -19.73
CA SER A 231 6.46 -31.08 -21.11
C SER A 231 6.92 -29.65 -21.43
N ALA A 232 7.33 -28.86 -20.43
CA ALA A 232 7.46 -27.41 -20.60
C ALA A 232 8.90 -26.84 -20.61
N GLY A 233 9.93 -27.67 -20.37
CA GLY A 233 11.33 -27.21 -20.33
C GLY A 233 11.60 -26.15 -19.24
N PRO A 234 12.85 -25.64 -19.13
CA PRO A 234 13.27 -24.75 -18.04
C PRO A 234 12.46 -23.44 -17.93
N ASP A 235 12.02 -22.88 -19.07
CA ASP A 235 11.19 -21.67 -19.12
C ASP A 235 9.71 -21.93 -18.73
N GLY A 236 9.27 -23.18 -18.83
CA GLY A 236 7.94 -23.61 -18.41
C GLY A 236 7.77 -23.69 -16.90
N VAL A 237 8.86 -23.97 -16.17
CA VAL A 237 8.87 -24.04 -14.70
C VAL A 237 8.57 -22.67 -14.09
N TYR A 238 9.12 -21.58 -14.65
CA TYR A 238 8.82 -20.21 -14.21
C TYR A 238 7.40 -19.76 -14.55
N ARG A 239 6.83 -20.17 -15.70
CA ARG A 239 5.42 -19.91 -16.02
C ARG A 239 4.43 -20.70 -15.16
N THR A 240 4.84 -21.88 -14.69
CA THR A 240 4.00 -22.77 -13.89
C THR A 240 4.06 -22.41 -12.40
N LEU A 241 5.23 -22.02 -11.89
CA LEU A 241 5.39 -21.56 -10.50
C LEU A 241 4.97 -20.10 -10.30
N GLY A 242 5.11 -19.24 -11.31
CA GLY A 242 4.56 -17.88 -11.32
C GLY A 242 3.03 -17.81 -11.42
N ARG A 243 2.35 -18.97 -11.45
CA ARG A 243 0.89 -19.13 -11.47
C ARG A 243 0.36 -19.99 -10.32
N LEU A 244 1.08 -20.08 -9.19
CA LEU A 244 0.52 -20.69 -7.99
C LEU A 244 -0.63 -19.82 -7.44
N PRO A 245 -1.82 -20.40 -7.16
CA PRO A 245 -3.10 -19.70 -7.21
C PRO A 245 -3.59 -19.28 -5.82
N LEU A 246 -2.92 -18.28 -5.23
CA LEU A 246 -3.56 -17.46 -4.19
C LEU A 246 -3.94 -16.10 -4.78
N LEU A 247 -3.00 -15.44 -5.46
CA LEU A 247 -3.24 -14.18 -6.16
C LEU A 247 -4.29 -14.29 -7.28
N THR A 248 -4.26 -15.33 -8.11
CA THR A 248 -5.22 -15.46 -9.23
C THR A 248 -6.63 -15.88 -8.76
N LEU A 249 -6.75 -16.52 -7.59
CA LEU A 249 -8.04 -16.83 -6.96
C LEU A 249 -8.62 -15.57 -6.28
N LEU A 250 -7.75 -14.78 -5.61
CA LEU A 250 -8.08 -13.46 -5.06
C LEU A 250 -8.49 -12.48 -6.18
N GLU A 251 -7.76 -12.43 -7.29
CA GLU A 251 -8.10 -11.62 -8.46
C GLU A 251 -9.48 -11.99 -9.04
N ARG A 252 -9.83 -13.28 -9.10
CA ARG A 252 -11.16 -13.71 -9.59
C ARG A 252 -12.28 -13.43 -8.59
N LYS A 253 -12.02 -13.49 -7.29
CA LYS A 253 -13.03 -13.18 -6.25
C LYS A 253 -13.26 -11.68 -6.09
N TYR A 254 -12.21 -10.88 -6.25
CA TYR A 254 -12.27 -9.41 -6.17
C TYR A 254 -12.54 -8.73 -7.50
N ALA A 255 -12.43 -9.41 -8.65
CA ALA A 255 -12.98 -8.94 -9.92
C ALA A 255 -14.48 -8.67 -9.83
N ALA A 256 -15.23 -9.45 -9.04
CA ALA A 256 -16.65 -9.19 -8.77
C ALA A 256 -16.86 -7.97 -7.86
N GLY A 257 -15.97 -7.72 -6.90
CA GLY A 257 -16.00 -6.51 -6.05
C GLY A 257 -15.69 -5.24 -6.85
N ILE A 258 -14.66 -5.27 -7.69
CA ILE A 258 -14.29 -4.17 -8.59
C ILE A 258 -15.36 -3.96 -9.68
N ALA A 259 -15.95 -5.03 -10.23
CA ALA A 259 -17.07 -4.93 -11.16
C ALA A 259 -18.33 -4.37 -10.49
N HIS A 260 -18.68 -4.85 -9.30
CA HIS A 260 -19.82 -4.34 -8.52
C HIS A 260 -19.65 -2.87 -8.12
N PHE A 261 -18.44 -2.45 -7.77
CA PHE A 261 -18.12 -1.06 -7.50
C PHE A 261 -18.27 -0.17 -8.75
N ARG A 262 -17.83 -0.64 -9.91
CA ARG A 262 -18.03 0.02 -11.21
C ARG A 262 -19.49 0.02 -11.67
N GLU A 263 -20.28 -0.98 -11.28
CA GLU A 263 -21.73 -1.03 -11.52
C GLU A 263 -22.46 0.00 -10.64
N LEU A 264 -22.11 0.08 -9.35
CA LEU A 264 -22.64 1.06 -8.41
C LEU A 264 -22.30 2.50 -8.81
N GLU A 265 -21.10 2.76 -9.33
CA GLU A 265 -20.74 4.06 -9.92
C GLU A 265 -21.62 4.41 -11.14
N LYS A 266 -21.90 3.45 -12.02
CA LYS A 266 -22.77 3.64 -13.18
C LYS A 266 -24.23 3.88 -12.78
N GLU A 267 -24.70 3.21 -11.73
CA GLU A 267 -26.05 3.42 -11.20
C GLU A 267 -26.19 4.79 -10.51
N HIS A 268 -25.16 5.22 -9.77
CA HIS A 268 -25.13 6.54 -9.15
C HIS A 268 -25.05 7.68 -10.18
N GLN A 269 -24.38 7.47 -11.31
CA GLN A 269 -24.35 8.41 -12.45
C GLN A 269 -25.66 8.47 -13.24
N LYS A 270 -26.46 7.39 -13.26
CA LYS A 270 -27.79 7.35 -13.91
C LYS A 270 -28.91 7.89 -13.03
N ALA A 271 -28.74 7.78 -11.72
CA ALA A 271 -29.60 8.41 -10.72
C ALA A 271 -29.07 9.80 -10.35
N SER A 272 -28.40 10.50 -11.28
CA SER A 272 -27.97 11.91 -11.15
C SER A 272 -28.36 12.74 -12.37
#